data_AF-A0A7S4IH50-F1
#
_entry.id   AF-A0A7S4IH50-F1
#
_cell.length_a   1.000
_cell.length_b   1.000
_cell.length_c   1.000
_cell.angle_alpha   90.00
_cell.angle_beta   90.00
_cell.angle_gamma   90.00
#
_symmetry.space_group_name_H-M   'P 1'
#
loop_
_entity.id
_entity.type
_entity.pdbx_description
1 polymer ?
#
loop_
_entity_poly.entity_id
_entity_poly.type
_entity_poly.pdbx_seq_one_letter_code
_entity_poly.pdbx_strand_id
1 'polypeptide(L)'
;MNVFFLSLIPSLAAKWHCDKHVVKMVLEAVQILYTAHHLRRAPDLEWLQSAPLNTQNQHGYKKTHSKHPSVLWVAESRANYQWLTDLCVELNKEYKRRYGGKTHSVEPHIVWLRTNVPPYGTTEQEFTPPKIAMTPNCKEHAKENDLSAVDAYHYYYITEKLGFVSYRNLVLPPFLQGHFTEEDNFNKLGVTDPRSRNLLKSALLGESLLKETKEAYGLTSPHKEALLVAAVQKQIETPRKWNECVGNGVRITNAVKRVLGKNTDVKFQTPFDKQAGKRKRKVADENDEDFEESPKKVKVNNPPKTEIIVN
;
A
#
# COMPACT_ATOMS: atom_id res chain seq x y z
N MET A 1 4.69 4.94 -10.81
CA MET A 1 4.16 6.29 -10.63
C MET A 1 2.79 6.34 -11.24
N ASN A 2 1.77 6.61 -10.45
CA ASN A 2 0.40 6.76 -10.93
C ASN A 2 -0.34 7.72 -9.99
N VAL A 3 -1.46 8.28 -10.41
CA VAL A 3 -2.44 8.87 -9.50
C VAL A 3 -3.71 8.09 -9.71
N PHE A 4 -4.05 7.21 -8.76
CA PHE A 4 -5.25 6.37 -8.88
C PHE A 4 -6.47 7.23 -8.54
N PHE A 5 -7.16 7.74 -9.57
CA PHE A 5 -8.36 8.56 -9.42
C PHE A 5 -9.57 7.69 -9.07
N LEU A 6 -9.70 7.33 -7.80
CA LEU A 6 -10.85 6.52 -7.35
C LEU A 6 -12.09 7.37 -7.06
N SER A 7 -11.95 8.67 -6.88
CA SER A 7 -13.06 9.62 -6.69
C SER A 7 -12.57 11.01 -7.03
N LEU A 8 -13.46 11.93 -7.39
CA LEU A 8 -13.13 13.36 -7.47
C LEU A 8 -12.98 13.99 -6.08
N ILE A 9 -13.50 13.36 -5.02
CA ILE A 9 -13.36 13.82 -3.64
C ILE A 9 -12.12 13.16 -3.02
N PRO A 10 -11.04 13.90 -2.70
CA PRO A 10 -9.78 13.30 -2.23
C PRO A 10 -9.92 12.39 -1.00
N SER A 11 -10.80 12.75 -0.06
CA SER A 11 -11.04 11.95 1.15
C SER A 11 -11.73 10.60 0.84
N LEU A 12 -12.64 10.57 -0.13
CA LEU A 12 -13.23 9.31 -0.61
C LEU A 12 -12.20 8.50 -1.40
N ALA A 13 -11.45 9.14 -2.29
CA ALA A 13 -10.39 8.48 -3.04
C ALA A 13 -9.40 7.80 -2.08
N ALA A 14 -8.91 8.50 -1.05
CA ALA A 14 -8.01 7.93 -0.05
C ALA A 14 -8.62 6.74 0.71
N LYS A 15 -9.89 6.85 1.14
CA LYS A 15 -10.61 5.73 1.79
C LYS A 15 -10.71 4.51 0.88
N TRP A 16 -10.86 4.72 -0.44
CA TRP A 16 -10.95 3.63 -1.42
C TRP A 16 -9.61 3.11 -1.94
N HIS A 17 -8.49 3.75 -1.60
CA HIS A 17 -7.19 3.15 -1.88
C HIS A 17 -7.05 1.86 -1.05
N CYS A 18 -6.63 0.78 -1.70
CA CYS A 18 -6.29 -0.45 -0.97
C CYS A 18 -5.05 -0.21 -0.12
N ASP A 19 -4.86 -1.02 0.91
CA ASP A 19 -3.79 -0.88 1.90
C ASP A 19 -2.40 -0.77 1.26
N LYS A 20 -2.15 -1.58 0.22
CA LYS A 20 -0.91 -1.54 -0.55
C LYS A 20 -0.63 -0.18 -1.15
N HIS A 21 -1.67 0.44 -1.71
CA HIS A 21 -1.58 1.74 -2.33
C HIS A 21 -1.56 2.87 -1.30
N VAL A 22 -2.26 2.76 -0.16
CA VAL A 22 -2.14 3.77 0.92
C VAL A 22 -0.68 3.96 1.37
N VAL A 23 0.10 2.88 1.47
CA VAL A 23 1.53 3.00 1.85
C VAL A 23 2.38 3.55 0.71
N LYS A 24 2.22 3.03 -0.51
CA LYS A 24 3.09 3.35 -1.64
C LYS A 24 2.77 4.71 -2.26
N MET A 25 1.49 5.06 -2.35
CA MET A 25 1.03 6.21 -3.13
C MET A 25 1.30 7.54 -2.45
N VAL A 26 1.41 7.60 -1.12
CA VAL A 26 1.76 8.86 -0.44
C VAL A 26 3.16 9.31 -0.89
N LEU A 27 4.14 8.40 -0.91
CA LEU A 27 5.49 8.71 -1.40
C LEU A 27 5.51 9.03 -2.90
N GLU A 28 4.84 8.23 -3.74
CA GLU A 28 4.80 8.48 -5.19
C GLU A 28 4.13 9.83 -5.50
N ALA A 29 3.04 10.19 -4.82
CA ALA A 29 2.34 11.46 -5.02
C ALA A 29 3.19 12.66 -4.60
N VAL A 30 3.91 12.56 -3.48
CA VAL A 30 4.89 13.59 -3.07
C VAL A 30 6.00 13.75 -4.13
N GLN A 31 6.51 12.66 -4.69
CA GLN A 31 7.51 12.71 -5.77
C GLN A 31 6.97 13.35 -7.05
N ILE A 32 5.70 13.08 -7.40
CA ILE A 32 5.00 13.75 -8.50
C ILE A 32 4.92 15.27 -8.25
N LEU A 33 4.48 15.68 -7.06
CA LEU A 33 4.36 17.10 -6.68
C LEU A 33 5.71 17.82 -6.71
N TYR A 34 6.77 17.22 -6.19
CA TYR A 34 8.13 17.79 -6.32
C TYR A 34 8.59 17.88 -7.78
N THR A 35 8.27 16.87 -8.60
CA THR A 35 8.59 16.92 -10.03
C THR A 35 7.83 18.06 -10.73
N ALA A 36 6.59 18.33 -10.36
CA ALA A 36 5.85 19.50 -10.85
C ALA A 36 6.54 20.81 -10.44
N HIS A 37 7.01 20.95 -9.19
CA HIS A 37 7.85 22.08 -8.78
C HIS A 37 9.09 22.25 -9.66
N HIS A 38 9.85 21.17 -9.88
CA HIS A 38 11.03 21.20 -10.77
C HIS A 38 10.68 21.65 -12.18
N LEU A 39 9.55 21.22 -12.74
CA LEU A 39 9.13 21.61 -14.09
C LEU A 39 8.71 23.08 -14.18
N ARG A 40 8.06 23.60 -13.13
CA ARG A 40 7.49 24.95 -13.13
C ARG A 40 8.46 26.04 -12.65
N ARG A 41 9.55 25.66 -11.99
CA ARG A 41 10.57 26.58 -11.47
C ARG A 41 11.92 26.47 -12.19
N ALA A 42 12.12 25.48 -13.05
CA ALA A 42 13.37 25.35 -13.80
C ALA A 42 13.74 26.64 -14.56
N PRO A 43 15.03 27.02 -14.61
CA PRO A 43 16.18 26.33 -14.02
C PRO A 43 16.45 26.66 -12.54
N ASP A 44 15.65 27.51 -11.90
CA ASP A 44 15.81 27.88 -10.49
C ASP A 44 15.56 26.68 -9.55
N LEU A 45 16.52 26.44 -8.65
CA LEU A 45 16.51 25.38 -7.65
C LEU A 45 16.68 25.92 -6.21
N GLU A 46 16.75 27.24 -6.01
CA GLU A 46 16.92 27.83 -4.67
C GLU A 46 15.75 27.47 -3.76
N TRP A 47 14.54 27.40 -4.31
CA TRP A 47 13.33 26.96 -3.61
C TRP A 47 13.50 25.62 -2.89
N LEU A 48 14.34 24.73 -3.42
CA LEU A 48 14.56 23.40 -2.84
C LEU A 48 15.16 23.49 -1.45
N GLN A 49 16.00 24.49 -1.16
CA GLN A 49 16.63 24.66 0.17
C GLN A 49 15.60 24.91 1.28
N SER A 50 14.42 25.42 0.95
CA SER A 50 13.33 25.60 1.92
C SER A 50 12.50 24.34 2.17
N ALA A 51 12.64 23.31 1.33
CA ALA A 51 11.90 22.05 1.48
C ALA A 51 12.45 21.22 2.66
N PRO A 52 11.63 20.38 3.32
CA PRO A 52 12.12 19.51 4.39
C PRO A 52 13.19 18.52 3.91
N LEU A 53 14.02 18.03 4.84
CA LEU A 53 14.97 16.95 4.58
C LEU A 53 14.22 15.61 4.45
N ASN A 54 14.56 14.86 3.42
CA ASN A 54 14.11 13.48 3.24
C ASN A 54 14.98 12.50 4.05
N THR A 55 14.69 11.20 3.96
CA THR A 55 15.40 10.14 4.70
C THR A 55 16.88 9.95 4.31
N GLN A 56 17.34 10.61 3.26
CA GLN A 56 18.74 10.63 2.80
C GLN A 56 19.44 11.95 3.15
N ASN A 57 18.87 12.76 4.06
CA ASN A 57 19.36 14.09 4.43
C ASN A 57 19.50 15.04 3.23
N GLN A 58 18.60 14.93 2.25
CA GLN A 58 18.52 15.84 1.10
C GLN A 58 17.22 16.64 1.15
N HIS A 59 17.27 17.92 0.81
CA HIS A 59 16.08 18.75 0.72
C HIS A 59 15.15 18.27 -0.41
N GLY A 60 13.87 18.07 -0.09
CA GLY A 60 12.83 17.65 -1.04
C GLY A 60 13.13 16.34 -1.76
N TYR A 61 12.57 16.18 -2.97
CA TYR A 61 12.82 15.03 -3.84
C TYR A 61 13.31 15.49 -5.22
N LYS A 62 14.21 14.68 -5.81
CA LYS A 62 14.72 14.92 -7.16
C LYS A 62 13.63 14.73 -8.21
N LYS A 63 13.73 15.49 -9.31
CA LYS A 63 12.86 15.36 -10.49
C LYS A 63 12.86 13.91 -11.00
N THR A 64 11.68 13.34 -11.19
CA THR A 64 11.54 11.95 -11.62
C THR A 64 10.36 11.78 -12.57
N HIS A 65 10.46 10.91 -13.57
CA HIS A 65 9.36 10.60 -14.50
C HIS A 65 8.69 11.84 -15.11
N SER A 66 9.46 12.86 -15.49
CA SER A 66 8.93 14.18 -15.89
C SER A 66 8.00 14.18 -17.10
N LYS A 67 8.05 13.13 -17.94
CA LYS A 67 7.15 12.93 -19.09
C LYS A 67 5.93 12.05 -18.77
N HIS A 68 5.78 11.60 -17.52
CA HIS A 68 4.71 10.70 -17.12
C HIS A 68 3.36 11.44 -17.11
N PRO A 69 2.26 10.83 -17.62
CA PRO A 69 0.97 11.50 -17.73
C PRO A 69 0.49 12.16 -16.43
N SER A 70 0.63 11.48 -15.29
CA SER A 70 0.25 12.04 -13.99
C SER A 70 1.09 13.24 -13.56
N VAL A 71 2.39 13.27 -13.90
CA VAL A 71 3.25 14.44 -13.61
C VAL A 71 2.83 15.62 -14.47
N LEU A 72 2.62 15.38 -15.76
CA LEU A 72 2.18 16.43 -16.68
C LEU A 72 0.82 16.99 -16.27
N TRP A 73 -0.13 16.15 -15.86
CA TRP A 73 -1.44 16.58 -15.36
C TRP A 73 -1.34 17.48 -14.12
N VAL A 74 -0.49 17.13 -13.14
CA VAL A 74 -0.26 17.96 -11.94
C VAL A 74 0.43 19.28 -12.27
N ALA A 75 1.37 19.27 -13.22
CA ALA A 75 2.07 20.47 -13.64
C ALA A 75 1.22 21.41 -14.52
N GLU A 76 0.15 20.90 -15.13
CA GLU A 76 -0.71 21.62 -16.07
C GLU A 76 -1.62 22.66 -15.40
N SER A 77 -2.10 22.40 -14.18
CA SER A 77 -3.03 23.29 -13.49
C SER A 77 -2.85 23.32 -11.98
N ARG A 78 -3.12 24.49 -11.39
CA ARG A 78 -3.14 24.72 -9.94
C ARG A 78 -4.18 23.84 -9.25
N ALA A 79 -5.38 23.70 -9.80
CA ALA A 79 -6.43 22.86 -9.22
C ALA A 79 -6.03 21.38 -9.21
N ASN A 80 -5.31 20.91 -10.25
CA ASN A 80 -4.82 19.53 -10.31
C ASN A 80 -3.76 19.27 -9.21
N TYR A 81 -2.84 20.22 -9.02
CA TYR A 81 -1.85 20.17 -7.94
C TYR A 81 -2.48 20.19 -6.56
N GLN A 82 -3.48 21.06 -6.36
CA GLN A 82 -4.21 21.16 -5.10
C GLN A 82 -4.92 19.84 -4.80
N TRP A 83 -5.61 19.27 -5.79
CA TRP A 83 -6.29 17.99 -5.65
C TRP A 83 -5.34 16.86 -5.22
N LEU A 84 -4.16 16.73 -5.86
CA LEU A 84 -3.20 15.70 -5.49
C LEU A 84 -2.61 15.96 -4.09
N THR A 85 -2.39 17.22 -3.73
CA THR A 85 -1.91 17.59 -2.39
C THR A 85 -2.93 17.24 -1.30
N ASP A 86 -4.21 17.50 -1.55
CA ASP A 86 -5.29 17.10 -0.65
C ASP A 86 -5.41 15.58 -0.58
N LEU A 87 -5.23 14.87 -1.69
CA LEU A 87 -5.15 13.40 -1.69
C LEU A 87 -3.98 12.90 -0.83
N CYS A 88 -2.79 13.52 -0.90
CA CYS A 88 -1.65 13.17 -0.04
C CYS A 88 -1.99 13.30 1.44
N VAL A 89 -2.67 14.39 1.83
CA VAL A 89 -3.11 14.61 3.21
C VAL A 89 -4.06 13.50 3.65
N GLU A 90 -5.06 13.18 2.83
CA GLU A 90 -6.06 12.16 3.15
C GLU A 90 -5.46 10.75 3.16
N LEU A 91 -4.53 10.43 2.24
CA LEU A 91 -3.79 9.17 2.26
C LEU A 91 -2.89 9.05 3.49
N ASN A 92 -2.28 10.15 3.97
CA ASN A 92 -1.49 10.12 5.21
C ASN A 92 -2.39 9.90 6.45
N LYS A 93 -3.60 10.47 6.48
CA LYS A 93 -4.60 10.17 7.53
C LYS A 93 -5.01 8.69 7.49
N GLU A 94 -5.27 8.17 6.30
CA GLU A 94 -5.57 6.75 6.10
C GLU A 94 -4.40 5.85 6.52
N TYR A 95 -3.16 6.25 6.23
CA TYR A 95 -1.98 5.53 6.70
C TYR A 95 -1.92 5.48 8.23
N LYS A 96 -2.06 6.63 8.91
CA LYS A 96 -2.11 6.68 10.38
C LYS A 96 -3.22 5.79 10.94
N ARG A 97 -4.43 5.90 10.37
CA ARG A 97 -5.59 5.14 10.83
C ARG A 97 -5.43 3.63 10.63
N ARG A 98 -4.89 3.22 9.49
CA ARG A 98 -4.74 1.80 9.12
C ARG A 98 -3.46 1.17 9.65
N TYR A 99 -2.47 1.93 10.12
CA TYR A 99 -1.18 1.39 10.54
C TYR A 99 -0.78 1.79 11.97
N GLY A 100 -1.77 1.95 12.85
CA GLY A 100 -1.55 2.11 14.30
C GLY A 100 -0.96 3.46 14.70
N GLY A 101 -1.41 4.55 14.08
CA GLY A 101 -0.99 5.92 14.40
C GLY A 101 0.40 6.31 13.91
N LYS A 102 1.04 5.47 13.09
CA LYS A 102 2.39 5.75 12.56
C LYS A 102 2.38 6.95 11.62
N THR A 103 3.37 7.82 11.78
CA THR A 103 3.63 8.91 10.86
C THR A 103 4.44 8.43 9.66
N HIS A 104 4.00 8.76 8.44
CA HIS A 104 4.78 8.51 7.24
C HIS A 104 5.93 9.52 7.18
N SER A 105 7.12 9.09 6.75
CA SER A 105 8.31 9.93 6.61
C SER A 105 8.14 11.17 5.71
N VAL A 106 7.07 11.21 4.92
CA VAL A 106 6.81 12.29 3.96
C VAL A 106 5.83 13.33 4.49
N GLU A 107 5.30 13.16 5.70
CA GLU A 107 4.34 14.09 6.29
C GLU A 107 4.84 15.56 6.32
N PRO A 108 6.10 15.86 6.73
CA PRO A 108 6.62 17.23 6.65
C PRO A 108 6.60 17.78 5.22
N HIS A 109 6.90 16.93 4.22
CA HIS A 109 6.87 17.31 2.81
C HIS A 109 5.46 17.64 2.33
N ILE A 110 4.44 16.90 2.77
CA ILE A 110 3.04 17.18 2.43
C ILE A 110 2.64 18.58 2.94
N VAL A 111 3.00 18.91 4.19
CA VAL A 111 2.74 20.23 4.78
C VAL A 111 3.43 21.33 3.98
N TRP A 112 4.70 21.13 3.63
CA TRP A 112 5.46 22.08 2.83
C TRP A 112 4.86 22.26 1.43
N LEU A 113 4.54 21.18 0.73
CA LEU A 113 3.98 21.22 -0.64
C LEU A 113 2.61 21.91 -0.69
N ARG A 114 1.81 21.82 0.37
CA ARG A 114 0.51 22.50 0.48
C ARG A 114 0.63 24.01 0.67
N THR A 115 1.69 24.45 1.35
CA THR A 115 1.93 25.87 1.65
C THR A 115 2.81 26.55 0.61
N ASN A 116 3.62 25.78 -0.12
CA ASN A 116 4.51 26.24 -1.16
C ASN A 116 4.02 25.70 -2.51
N VAL A 117 3.02 26.35 -3.09
CA VAL A 117 2.52 26.00 -4.44
C VAL A 117 3.51 26.59 -5.48
N PRO A 118 3.88 25.86 -6.55
CA PRO A 118 4.69 26.42 -7.61
C PRO A 118 3.89 27.47 -8.42
N PRO A 119 4.55 28.34 -9.21
CA PRO A 119 3.85 29.34 -10.01
C PRO A 119 3.02 28.67 -11.11
N TYR A 120 1.74 29.06 -11.20
CA TYR A 120 0.82 28.72 -12.30
C TYR A 120 0.35 30.00 -12.97
N GLY A 121 0.28 29.99 -14.30
CA GLY A 121 -0.23 31.10 -15.11
C GLY A 121 -1.71 31.37 -14.86
N THR A 122 -2.20 32.56 -15.21
CA THR A 122 -3.58 32.99 -14.96
C THR A 122 -4.63 32.10 -15.63
N THR A 123 -4.28 31.42 -16.72
CA THR A 123 -5.14 30.47 -17.46
C THR A 123 -5.03 29.03 -16.97
N GLU A 124 -4.10 28.73 -16.06
CA GLU A 124 -3.79 27.37 -15.58
C GLU A 124 -4.37 27.11 -14.18
N GLN A 125 -5.55 27.68 -13.90
CA GLN A 125 -6.14 27.63 -12.56
C GLN A 125 -7.18 26.51 -12.41
N GLU A 126 -7.88 26.16 -13.50
CA GLU A 126 -9.04 25.28 -13.47
C GLU A 126 -8.67 23.81 -13.52
N PHE A 127 -9.51 22.96 -12.91
CA PHE A 127 -9.28 21.51 -12.91
C PHE A 127 -9.38 20.96 -14.33
N THR A 128 -8.41 20.15 -14.74
CA THR A 128 -8.43 19.49 -16.06
C THR A 128 -8.65 17.99 -15.93
N PRO A 129 -9.23 17.32 -16.94
CA PRO A 129 -9.49 15.88 -16.87
C PRO A 129 -8.23 15.07 -16.52
N PRO A 130 -8.31 14.15 -15.53
CA PRO A 130 -7.18 13.31 -15.14
C PRO A 130 -6.59 12.49 -16.28
N LYS A 131 -5.26 12.52 -16.41
CA LYS A 131 -4.56 11.69 -17.40
C LYS A 131 -4.41 10.25 -16.91
N ILE A 132 -5.07 9.34 -17.61
CA ILE A 132 -5.08 7.90 -17.30
C ILE A 132 -3.70 7.25 -17.54
N ALA A 133 -3.16 6.62 -16.50
CA ALA A 133 -1.91 5.87 -16.54
C ALA A 133 -2.12 4.41 -16.10
N MET A 134 -2.74 3.59 -16.96
CA MET A 134 -3.00 2.16 -16.73
C MET A 134 -2.48 1.27 -17.88
N THR A 135 -2.73 -0.05 -17.80
CA THR A 135 -2.35 -1.01 -18.85
C THR A 135 -3.04 -0.71 -20.18
N PRO A 136 -2.46 -1.08 -21.33
CA PRO A 136 -3.06 -0.83 -22.65
C PRO A 136 -4.50 -1.33 -22.75
N ASN A 137 -4.78 -2.56 -22.32
CA ASN A 137 -6.12 -3.15 -22.36
C ASN A 137 -7.15 -2.35 -21.56
N CYS A 138 -6.78 -1.86 -20.37
CA CYS A 138 -7.68 -1.03 -19.58
C CYS A 138 -7.89 0.36 -20.19
N LYS A 139 -6.87 0.93 -20.84
CA LYS A 139 -7.01 2.21 -21.58
C LYS A 139 -7.92 2.07 -22.79
N GLU A 140 -7.77 0.99 -23.54
CA GLU A 140 -8.61 0.67 -24.70
C GLU A 140 -10.06 0.47 -24.27
N HIS A 141 -10.30 -0.37 -23.27
CA HIS A 141 -11.63 -0.59 -22.71
C HIS A 141 -12.28 0.72 -22.22
N ALA A 142 -11.53 1.56 -21.50
CA ALA A 142 -12.03 2.86 -21.05
C ALA A 142 -12.43 3.77 -22.21
N LYS A 143 -11.67 3.76 -23.32
CA LYS A 143 -11.98 4.54 -24.51
C LYS A 143 -13.19 3.99 -25.26
N GLU A 144 -13.27 2.68 -25.45
CA GLU A 144 -14.37 2.01 -26.17
C GLU A 144 -15.72 2.19 -25.48
N ASN A 145 -15.71 2.29 -24.15
CA ASN A 145 -16.93 2.40 -23.33
C ASN A 145 -17.17 3.83 -22.81
N ASP A 146 -16.42 4.82 -23.30
CA ASP A 146 -16.51 6.24 -22.91
C ASP A 146 -16.49 6.44 -21.38
N LEU A 147 -15.60 5.71 -20.69
CA LEU A 147 -15.51 5.75 -19.24
C LEU A 147 -14.88 7.06 -18.77
N SER A 148 -15.45 7.62 -17.69
CA SER A 148 -14.77 8.68 -16.95
C SER A 148 -13.42 8.20 -16.42
N ALA A 149 -12.50 9.12 -16.09
CA ALA A 149 -11.24 8.73 -15.46
C ALA A 149 -11.46 7.92 -14.18
N VAL A 150 -12.50 8.25 -13.41
CA VAL A 150 -12.85 7.53 -12.18
C VAL A 150 -13.26 6.09 -12.48
N ASP A 151 -14.19 5.90 -13.41
CA ASP A 151 -14.70 4.58 -13.77
C ASP A 151 -13.60 3.72 -14.42
N ALA A 152 -12.72 4.34 -15.21
CA ALA A 152 -11.56 3.65 -15.77
C ALA A 152 -10.61 3.13 -14.67
N TYR A 153 -10.37 3.90 -13.60
CA TYR A 153 -9.56 3.45 -12.46
C TYR A 153 -10.28 2.42 -11.58
N HIS A 154 -11.62 2.48 -11.47
CA HIS A 154 -12.41 1.42 -10.83
C HIS A 154 -12.26 0.11 -11.59
N TYR A 155 -12.46 0.13 -12.91
CA TYR A 155 -12.23 -1.00 -13.79
C TYR A 155 -10.80 -1.54 -13.63
N TYR A 156 -9.79 -0.66 -13.65
CA TYR A 156 -8.40 -1.04 -13.46
C TYR A 156 -8.14 -1.72 -12.10
N TYR A 157 -8.83 -1.30 -11.04
CA TYR A 157 -8.74 -1.97 -9.75
C TYR A 157 -9.32 -3.39 -9.79
N ILE A 158 -10.50 -3.53 -10.40
CA ILE A 158 -11.22 -4.81 -10.53
C ILE A 158 -10.38 -5.79 -11.36
N THR A 159 -9.88 -5.37 -12.51
CA THR A 159 -9.19 -6.28 -13.43
C THR A 159 -7.76 -6.60 -13.03
N GLU A 160 -7.03 -5.62 -12.51
CA GLU A 160 -5.56 -5.69 -12.45
C GLU A 160 -5.00 -5.57 -11.03
N LYS A 161 -5.85 -5.31 -10.02
CA LYS A 161 -5.42 -5.11 -8.63
C LYS A 161 -6.08 -6.07 -7.64
N LEU A 162 -7.24 -6.66 -7.96
CA LEU A 162 -7.98 -7.56 -7.05
C LEU A 162 -7.12 -8.67 -6.42
N GLY A 163 -6.14 -9.19 -7.16
CA GLY A 163 -5.24 -10.24 -6.66
C GLY A 163 -4.56 -9.89 -5.33
N PHE A 164 -4.38 -8.60 -5.02
CA PHE A 164 -3.70 -8.16 -3.80
C PHE A 164 -4.45 -7.13 -2.96
N VAL A 165 -5.66 -6.70 -3.33
CA VAL A 165 -6.38 -5.70 -2.55
C VAL A 165 -6.69 -6.22 -1.15
N SER A 166 -6.55 -5.32 -0.18
CA SER A 166 -7.03 -5.50 1.19
C SER A 166 -7.35 -4.12 1.75
N TYR A 167 -8.30 -4.09 2.68
CA TYR A 167 -8.88 -2.89 3.28
C TYR A 167 -8.94 -3.08 4.79
N ARG A 168 -7.86 -2.69 5.49
CA ARG A 168 -7.76 -2.70 6.95
C ARG A 168 -8.78 -1.83 7.66
N ASN A 169 -9.35 -0.86 6.95
CA ASN A 169 -10.42 -0.01 7.47
C ASN A 169 -11.79 -0.68 7.45
N LEU A 170 -11.91 -1.86 6.84
CA LEU A 170 -13.17 -2.57 6.61
C LEU A 170 -14.21 -1.78 5.77
N VAL A 171 -13.80 -0.67 5.15
CA VAL A 171 -14.67 0.08 4.24
C VAL A 171 -14.33 -0.33 2.83
N LEU A 172 -15.15 -1.22 2.26
CA LEU A 172 -15.01 -1.63 0.87
C LEU A 172 -15.56 -0.55 -0.06
N PRO A 173 -14.84 -0.20 -1.15
CA PRO A 173 -15.37 0.70 -2.17
C PRO A 173 -16.61 0.11 -2.84
N PRO A 174 -17.65 0.93 -3.11
CA PRO A 174 -18.87 0.45 -3.79
C PRO A 174 -18.61 -0.21 -5.14
N PHE A 175 -17.62 0.28 -5.90
CA PHE A 175 -17.26 -0.29 -7.21
C PHE A 175 -16.70 -1.72 -7.14
N LEU A 176 -16.36 -2.23 -5.95
CA LEU A 176 -15.96 -3.62 -5.78
C LEU A 176 -17.15 -4.57 -5.51
N GLN A 177 -18.36 -4.04 -5.34
CA GLN A 177 -19.55 -4.85 -5.12
C GLN A 177 -19.73 -5.86 -6.27
N GLY A 178 -19.98 -7.13 -5.92
CA GLY A 178 -20.07 -8.22 -6.89
C GLY A 178 -18.72 -8.81 -7.34
N HIS A 179 -17.59 -8.15 -7.03
CA HIS A 179 -16.25 -8.61 -7.40
C HIS A 179 -15.35 -8.94 -6.21
N PHE A 180 -15.60 -8.34 -5.05
CA PHE A 180 -14.82 -8.56 -3.82
C PHE A 180 -15.72 -8.44 -2.60
N THR A 181 -15.81 -9.52 -1.84
CA THR A 181 -16.67 -9.58 -0.65
C THR A 181 -15.93 -9.16 0.62
N GLU A 182 -16.70 -8.95 1.68
CA GLU A 182 -16.14 -8.74 3.00
C GLU A 182 -15.34 -9.96 3.49
N GLU A 183 -15.80 -11.16 3.15
CA GLU A 183 -15.09 -12.40 3.44
C GLU A 183 -13.74 -12.48 2.71
N ASP A 184 -13.70 -12.11 1.43
CA ASP A 184 -12.45 -12.02 0.67
C ASP A 184 -11.48 -11.05 1.35
N ASN A 185 -11.98 -9.89 1.82
CA ASN A 185 -11.17 -8.93 2.54
C ASN A 185 -10.59 -9.52 3.83
N PHE A 186 -11.41 -10.17 4.66
CA PHE A 186 -10.93 -10.82 5.88
C PHE A 186 -9.91 -11.91 5.59
N ASN A 187 -10.11 -12.68 4.52
CA ASN A 187 -9.16 -13.70 4.07
C ASN A 187 -7.83 -13.07 3.63
N LYS A 188 -7.86 -11.99 2.85
CA LYS A 188 -6.66 -11.21 2.44
C LYS A 188 -5.96 -10.57 3.64
N LEU A 189 -6.71 -10.20 4.67
CA LEU A 189 -6.17 -9.71 5.93
C LEU A 189 -5.66 -10.84 6.83
N GLY A 190 -5.94 -12.12 6.55
CA GLY A 190 -5.55 -13.24 7.41
C GLY A 190 -6.35 -13.33 8.70
N VAL A 191 -7.59 -12.86 8.70
CA VAL A 191 -8.54 -12.87 9.83
C VAL A 191 -9.65 -13.88 9.53
N THR A 192 -9.37 -15.16 9.75
CA THR A 192 -10.27 -16.26 9.38
C THR A 192 -11.25 -16.65 10.48
N ASP A 193 -10.91 -16.44 11.75
CA ASP A 193 -11.78 -16.76 12.89
C ASP A 193 -12.95 -15.76 13.00
N PRO A 194 -14.22 -16.23 13.05
CA PRO A 194 -15.40 -15.35 13.10
C PRO A 194 -15.42 -14.38 14.28
N ARG A 195 -14.94 -14.81 15.46
CA ARG A 195 -14.87 -13.96 16.66
C ARG A 195 -13.86 -12.84 16.47
N SER A 196 -12.74 -13.12 15.83
CA SER A 196 -11.72 -12.15 15.47
C SER A 196 -12.23 -11.16 14.41
N ARG A 197 -13.03 -11.61 13.44
CA ARG A 197 -13.74 -10.73 12.48
C ARG A 197 -14.69 -9.78 13.21
N ASN A 198 -15.59 -10.30 14.06
CA ASN A 198 -16.51 -9.48 14.85
C ASN A 198 -15.80 -8.50 15.79
N LEU A 199 -14.70 -8.93 16.42
CA LEU A 199 -13.87 -8.05 17.25
C LEU A 199 -13.25 -6.92 16.42
N LEU A 200 -12.70 -7.21 15.25
CA LEU A 200 -12.11 -6.21 14.36
C LEU A 200 -13.16 -5.20 13.88
N LYS A 201 -14.36 -5.67 13.51
CA LYS A 201 -15.50 -4.81 13.17
C LYS A 201 -15.90 -3.90 14.33
N SER A 202 -16.05 -4.45 15.52
CA SER A 202 -16.38 -3.67 16.71
C SER A 202 -15.32 -2.59 16.99
N ALA A 203 -14.04 -2.96 16.94
CA ALA A 203 -12.95 -2.06 17.24
C ALA A 203 -12.78 -0.92 16.20
N LEU A 204 -13.11 -1.17 14.93
CA LEU A 204 -12.86 -0.22 13.84
C LEU A 204 -14.11 0.54 13.38
N LEU A 205 -15.28 -0.09 13.46
CA LEU A 205 -16.55 0.44 12.98
C LEU A 205 -17.53 0.76 14.12
N GLY A 206 -17.19 0.41 15.38
CA GLY A 206 -18.08 0.60 16.52
C GLY A 206 -19.26 -0.39 16.55
N GLU A 207 -19.19 -1.48 15.80
CA GLU A 207 -20.21 -2.52 15.82
C GLU A 207 -20.30 -3.21 17.20
N SER A 208 -21.46 -3.75 17.52
CA SER A 208 -21.65 -4.50 18.76
C SER A 208 -20.90 -5.83 18.73
N LEU A 209 -20.20 -6.13 19.83
CA LEU A 209 -19.60 -7.46 20.03
C LEU A 209 -20.68 -8.51 20.27
N LEU A 210 -20.55 -9.64 19.56
CA LEU A 210 -21.37 -10.82 19.78
C LEU A 210 -21.07 -11.44 21.16
N LYS A 211 -22.06 -12.15 21.72
CA LYS A 211 -21.95 -12.81 23.03
C LYS A 211 -20.73 -13.75 23.09
N GLU A 212 -20.57 -14.59 22.09
CA GLU A 212 -19.45 -15.53 21.98
C GLU A 212 -18.08 -14.84 21.93
N THR A 213 -17.98 -13.69 21.26
CA THR A 213 -16.77 -12.88 21.23
C THR A 213 -16.48 -12.29 22.61
N LYS A 214 -17.51 -11.80 23.32
CA LYS A 214 -17.38 -11.29 24.69
C LYS A 214 -16.89 -12.35 25.65
N GLU A 215 -17.43 -13.56 25.56
CA GLU A 215 -17.04 -14.71 26.37
C GLU A 215 -15.61 -15.15 26.05
N ALA A 216 -15.28 -15.31 24.76
CA ALA A 216 -13.95 -15.74 24.32
C ALA A 216 -12.82 -14.79 24.75
N TYR A 217 -13.08 -13.49 24.79
CA TYR A 217 -12.13 -12.46 25.21
C TYR A 217 -12.30 -12.04 26.68
N GLY A 218 -13.23 -12.66 27.42
CA GLY A 218 -13.44 -12.41 28.84
C GLY A 218 -13.79 -10.95 29.15
N LEU A 219 -14.68 -10.37 28.36
CA LEU A 219 -14.97 -8.94 28.38
C LEU A 219 -15.95 -8.55 29.48
N THR A 220 -15.48 -8.35 30.72
CA THR A 220 -16.32 -8.00 31.90
C THR A 220 -16.08 -6.61 32.53
N SER A 221 -15.00 -5.91 32.19
CA SER A 221 -14.66 -4.56 32.75
C SER A 221 -15.34 -3.38 32.02
N PRO A 222 -15.64 -2.23 32.68
CA PRO A 222 -16.16 -1.03 32.02
C PRO A 222 -15.17 -0.35 31.05
N HIS A 223 -13.86 -0.51 31.22
CA HIS A 223 -12.83 0.10 30.34
C HIS A 223 -12.35 -0.82 29.22
N LYS A 224 -12.90 -2.02 29.11
CA LYS A 224 -12.43 -3.06 28.18
C LYS A 224 -12.51 -2.65 26.72
N GLU A 225 -13.54 -1.89 26.33
CA GLU A 225 -13.80 -1.55 24.93
C GLU A 225 -12.71 -0.64 24.36
N ALA A 226 -12.32 0.40 25.11
CA ALA A 226 -11.20 1.25 24.75
C ALA A 226 -9.87 0.47 24.66
N LEU A 227 -9.64 -0.47 25.58
CA LEU A 227 -8.44 -1.33 25.59
C LEU A 227 -8.39 -2.26 24.38
N LEU A 228 -9.54 -2.80 23.96
CA LEU A 228 -9.65 -3.63 22.75
C LEU A 228 -9.38 -2.82 21.49
N VAL A 229 -10.01 -1.66 21.36
CA VAL A 229 -9.80 -0.75 20.22
C VAL A 229 -8.31 -0.44 20.08
N ALA A 230 -7.65 -0.07 21.18
CA ALA A 230 -6.22 0.19 21.19
C ALA A 230 -5.38 -1.06 20.85
N ALA A 231 -5.73 -2.23 21.38
CA ALA A 231 -5.03 -3.49 21.11
C ALA A 231 -5.12 -3.88 19.63
N VAL A 232 -6.31 -3.80 19.05
CA VAL A 232 -6.59 -4.11 17.64
C VAL A 232 -5.86 -3.13 16.73
N GLN A 233 -5.97 -1.82 16.98
CA GLN A 233 -5.29 -0.78 16.19
C GLN A 233 -3.76 -0.97 16.17
N LYS A 234 -3.15 -1.41 17.29
CA LYS A 234 -1.71 -1.73 17.36
C LYS A 234 -1.29 -2.93 16.51
N GLN A 235 -2.19 -3.87 16.25
CA GLN A 235 -1.87 -5.10 15.48
C GLN A 235 -1.92 -4.91 13.97
N ILE A 236 -2.38 -3.76 13.50
CA ILE A 236 -2.43 -3.49 12.08
C ILE A 236 -1.02 -3.10 11.57
N GLU A 237 -0.13 -4.10 11.47
CA GLU A 237 1.27 -3.91 11.09
C GLU A 237 1.46 -3.52 9.61
N THR A 238 2.59 -2.85 9.37
CA THR A 238 3.03 -2.31 8.08
C THR A 238 3.48 -3.40 7.09
N PRO A 239 3.38 -3.14 5.76
CA PRO A 239 3.69 -4.06 4.67
C PRO A 239 5.02 -4.81 4.62
N ARG A 240 6.03 -4.46 5.43
CA ARG A 240 7.38 -5.09 5.39
C ARG A 240 7.35 -6.61 5.53
N LYS A 241 6.23 -7.19 5.98
CA LYS A 241 5.98 -8.64 6.14
C LYS A 241 4.95 -9.22 5.15
N TRP A 242 4.73 -8.61 3.98
CA TRP A 242 3.72 -9.07 3.01
C TRP A 242 3.86 -10.52 2.51
N ASN A 243 5.04 -11.13 2.66
CA ASN A 243 5.23 -12.54 2.34
C ASN A 243 4.66 -13.50 3.41
N GLU A 244 4.12 -12.98 4.52
CA GLU A 244 3.66 -13.75 5.68
C GLU A 244 2.20 -13.41 6.07
N CYS A 245 1.30 -13.06 5.13
CA CYS A 245 -0.08 -12.66 5.44
C CYS A 245 -0.97 -13.74 6.11
N VAL A 246 -0.40 -14.81 6.65
CA VAL A 246 -1.08 -15.81 7.47
C VAL A 246 -0.84 -15.47 8.95
N GLY A 247 -1.86 -14.93 9.64
CA GLY A 247 -1.82 -14.86 11.11
C GLY A 247 -2.35 -13.59 11.79
N ASN A 248 -2.94 -12.62 11.08
CA ASN A 248 -3.44 -11.41 11.75
C ASN A 248 -4.59 -11.67 12.72
N GLY A 249 -5.48 -12.65 12.46
CA GLY A 249 -6.51 -13.04 13.42
C GLY A 249 -5.90 -13.48 14.76
N VAL A 250 -4.92 -14.41 14.71
CA VAL A 250 -4.18 -14.88 15.89
C VAL A 250 -3.43 -13.74 16.58
N ARG A 251 -2.86 -12.80 15.81
CA ARG A 251 -2.19 -11.62 16.37
C ARG A 251 -3.16 -10.68 17.10
N ILE A 252 -4.34 -10.42 16.52
CA ILE A 252 -5.42 -9.67 17.17
C ILE A 252 -5.81 -10.36 18.48
N THR A 253 -6.07 -11.66 18.44
CA THR A 253 -6.42 -12.44 19.64
C THR A 253 -5.35 -12.32 20.73
N ASN A 254 -4.09 -12.52 20.36
CA ASN A 254 -2.97 -12.49 21.31
C ASN A 254 -2.67 -11.09 21.85
N ALA A 255 -2.89 -10.04 21.05
CA ALA A 255 -2.73 -8.66 21.52
C ALA A 255 -3.82 -8.27 22.52
N VAL A 256 -5.07 -8.64 22.23
CA VAL A 256 -6.17 -8.44 23.17
C VAL A 256 -5.93 -9.18 24.48
N LYS A 257 -5.54 -10.46 24.43
CA LYS A 257 -5.21 -11.25 25.63
C LYS A 257 -4.14 -10.58 26.49
N ARG A 258 -3.06 -10.07 25.85
CA ARG A 258 -1.99 -9.33 26.54
C ARG A 258 -2.49 -8.05 27.20
N VAL A 259 -3.28 -7.24 26.50
CA VAL A 259 -3.77 -5.95 27.03
C VAL A 259 -4.77 -6.15 28.16
N LEU A 260 -5.61 -7.18 28.10
CA LEU A 260 -6.61 -7.46 29.13
C LEU A 260 -6.05 -8.20 30.35
N GLY A 261 -4.75 -8.51 30.39
CA GLY A 261 -4.11 -9.23 31.50
C GLY A 261 -4.66 -10.64 31.73
N LYS A 262 -5.41 -11.19 30.77
CA LYS A 262 -5.97 -12.54 30.87
C LYS A 262 -4.99 -13.56 30.29
N ASN A 263 -4.21 -14.20 31.15
CA ASN A 263 -3.65 -15.51 30.84
C ASN A 263 -4.80 -16.53 30.83
N THR A 264 -5.53 -16.60 29.72
CA THR A 264 -6.50 -17.68 29.54
C THR A 264 -5.74 -18.93 29.08
N ASP A 265 -5.76 -20.01 29.86
CA ASP A 265 -5.29 -21.35 29.44
C ASP A 265 -6.08 -21.95 28.25
N VAL A 266 -7.06 -21.22 27.74
CA VAL A 266 -7.80 -21.53 26.51
C VAL A 266 -6.88 -21.36 25.29
N LYS A 267 -6.22 -22.47 24.92
CA LYS A 267 -5.66 -22.69 23.59
C LYS A 267 -6.81 -22.80 22.59
N PHE A 268 -7.07 -21.74 21.85
CA PHE A 268 -8.00 -21.82 20.71
C PHE A 268 -7.31 -22.58 19.60
N GLN A 269 -7.84 -23.76 19.28
CA GLN A 269 -7.41 -24.48 18.10
C GLN A 269 -7.90 -23.75 16.85
N THR A 270 -6.97 -23.36 15.99
CA THR A 270 -7.25 -22.87 14.65
C THR A 270 -7.38 -24.06 13.70
N PRO A 271 -8.08 -23.95 12.55
CA PRO A 271 -8.17 -25.02 11.55
C PRO A 271 -6.82 -25.49 10.97
N PHE A 272 -5.70 -24.86 11.36
CA PHE A 272 -4.33 -25.22 11.01
C PHE A 272 -3.59 -26.02 12.09
N ASP A 273 -4.25 -26.37 13.21
CA ASP A 273 -3.65 -27.20 14.26
C ASP A 273 -3.58 -28.70 13.89
N LYS A 274 -3.53 -29.03 12.60
CA LYS A 274 -3.00 -30.33 12.17
C LYS A 274 -1.48 -30.29 12.32
N GLN A 275 -1.00 -31.10 13.27
CA GLN A 275 0.39 -31.39 13.63
C GLN A 275 1.40 -31.02 12.53
N ALA A 276 2.15 -29.94 12.76
CA ALA A 276 3.38 -29.69 12.04
C ALA A 276 4.35 -30.86 12.30
N GLY A 277 4.42 -31.80 11.34
CA GLY A 277 5.52 -32.76 11.30
C GLY A 277 6.83 -31.99 11.33
N LYS A 278 7.65 -32.23 12.35
CA LYS A 278 8.95 -31.58 12.53
C LYS A 278 9.81 -31.77 11.27
N ARG A 279 9.89 -30.77 10.39
CA ARG A 279 11.00 -30.69 9.43
C ARG A 279 12.23 -30.24 10.21
N LYS A 280 13.10 -31.21 10.53
CA LYS A 280 14.46 -30.93 11.01
C LYS A 280 15.18 -30.11 9.94
N ARG A 281 15.52 -28.85 10.25
CA ARG A 281 16.54 -28.10 9.49
C ARG A 281 17.88 -28.82 9.73
N LYS A 282 18.51 -29.33 8.66
CA LYS A 282 19.95 -29.60 8.67
C LYS A 282 20.63 -28.24 8.59
N VAL A 283 21.38 -27.89 9.63
CA VAL A 283 22.38 -26.82 9.59
C VAL A 283 23.60 -27.44 8.92
N ALA A 284 24.08 -26.83 7.84
CA ALA A 284 25.41 -27.09 7.31
C ALA A 284 26.29 -25.96 7.84
N ASP A 285 27.36 -26.33 8.55
CA ASP A 285 28.45 -25.44 8.97
C ASP A 285 29.18 -24.92 7.72
N GLU A 286 29.36 -23.61 7.64
CA GLU A 286 30.38 -22.98 6.81
C GLU A 286 31.41 -22.38 7.79
N ASN A 287 32.60 -22.97 7.82
CA ASN A 287 33.81 -22.33 8.35
C ASN A 287 34.70 -21.94 7.17
N ASP A 288 35.02 -20.66 7.12
CA ASP A 288 36.31 -20.00 6.88
C ASP A 288 37.15 -20.42 5.67
N GLU A 289 37.31 -19.50 4.70
CA GLU A 289 38.52 -18.71 4.45
C GLU A 289 39.52 -19.46 3.55
N ASP A 290 39.66 -19.05 2.28
CA ASP A 290 40.75 -18.15 1.89
C ASP A 290 40.86 -17.88 0.38
N PHE A 291 41.46 -16.72 0.13
CA PHE A 291 41.94 -16.11 -1.11
C PHE A 291 42.67 -17.04 -2.09
N GLU A 292 42.48 -16.89 -3.41
CA GLU A 292 43.38 -16.16 -4.33
C GLU A 292 43.10 -16.42 -5.84
N GLU A 293 43.13 -15.32 -6.60
CA GLU A 293 43.50 -15.08 -8.00
C GLU A 293 43.15 -15.98 -9.22
N SER A 294 43.00 -15.27 -10.35
CA SER A 294 42.50 -15.66 -11.68
C SER A 294 43.64 -16.22 -12.59
N PRO A 295 43.53 -16.39 -13.94
CA PRO A 295 42.38 -16.50 -14.88
C PRO A 295 42.52 -17.62 -15.98
N LYS A 296 41.49 -17.71 -16.86
CA LYS A 296 41.45 -18.27 -18.24
C LYS A 296 41.37 -19.80 -18.43
N LYS A 297 40.36 -20.25 -19.19
CA LYS A 297 40.55 -20.78 -20.56
C LYS A 297 39.23 -20.97 -21.33
N VAL A 298 39.24 -20.40 -22.53
CA VAL A 298 38.28 -20.53 -23.62
C VAL A 298 38.11 -22.01 -24.00
N LYS A 299 36.87 -22.48 -24.18
CA LYS A 299 36.60 -23.75 -24.88
C LYS A 299 36.08 -23.45 -26.28
N VAL A 300 36.86 -23.88 -27.26
CA VAL A 300 36.61 -23.83 -28.70
C VAL A 300 35.65 -24.97 -29.08
N ASN A 301 34.60 -24.63 -29.83
CA ASN A 301 33.70 -25.58 -30.49
C ASN A 301 34.35 -26.05 -31.80
N ASN A 302 34.32 -27.37 -32.08
CA ASN A 302 34.60 -27.89 -33.41
C ASN A 302 33.32 -28.45 -34.07
N PRO A 303 33.16 -28.33 -35.41
CA PRO A 303 31.90 -28.53 -36.14
C PRO A 303 31.71 -29.97 -36.67
N PRO A 304 30.51 -30.31 -37.22
CA PRO A 304 30.11 -31.69 -37.50
C PRO A 304 30.72 -32.28 -38.78
N LYS A 305 30.85 -33.61 -38.78
CA LYS A 305 31.40 -34.45 -39.86
C LYS A 305 30.54 -34.40 -41.12
N THR A 306 31.19 -34.20 -42.27
CA THR A 306 30.63 -34.42 -43.62
C THR A 306 31.27 -35.69 -44.18
N GLU A 307 30.45 -36.68 -44.55
CA GLU A 307 30.88 -37.80 -45.40
C GLU A 307 30.71 -37.39 -46.87
N ILE A 308 31.79 -37.43 -47.64
CA ILE A 308 31.76 -37.45 -49.11
C ILE A 308 32.42 -38.75 -49.55
N ILE A 309 31.64 -39.53 -50.30
CA ILE A 309 32.00 -40.72 -51.05
C ILE A 309 33.00 -40.32 -52.14
N VAL A 310 34.10 -41.05 -52.28
CA VAL A 310 35.06 -40.90 -53.38
C VAL A 310 34.82 -42.02 -54.40
N ASN A 311 34.54 -41.58 -55.63
CA ASN A 311 34.53 -42.26 -56.94
C ASN A 311 33.60 -43.47 -57.15
#